data_AF-A0A3D1IM37-F1
#
_entry.id   AF-A0A3D1IM37-F1
#
_cell.length_a   1.000
_cell.length_b   1.000
_cell.length_c   1.000
_cell.angle_alpha   90.00
_cell.angle_beta   90.00
_cell.angle_gamma   90.00
#
_symmetry.space_group_name_H-M   'P 1'
#
loop_
_entity.id
_entity.type
_entity.pdbx_description
1 polymer ?
#
loop_
_entity_poly.entity_id
_entity_poly.type
_entity_poly.pdbx_seq_one_letter_code
_entity_poly.pdbx_strand_id
1 'polypeptide(L)' 'VQLTGQQQIEVFPESETDFFMRVVDAQITFQVGGDGTVPALTLHQGGQDLTAKKLPD' A
#
# COMPACT_ATOMS: atom_id res chain seq x y z
N VAL A 1 6.12 -4.59 -3.32
CA VAL A 1 4.72 -5.07 -3.26
C VAL A 1 4.37 -5.77 -4.57
N GLN A 2 3.44 -6.74 -4.56
CA GLN A 2 2.93 -7.36 -5.78
C GLN A 2 1.40 -7.39 -5.72
N LEU A 3 0.75 -6.56 -6.56
CA LEU A 3 -0.68 -6.68 -6.82
C LEU A 3 -0.90 -7.80 -7.85
N THR A 4 -2.07 -8.44 -7.80
CA THR A 4 -2.45 -9.50 -8.75
C THR A 4 -2.31 -9.01 -10.19
N GLY A 5 -1.47 -9.66 -10.99
CA GLY A 5 -1.25 -9.32 -12.40
C GLY A 5 -0.20 -8.22 -12.67
N GLN A 6 0.48 -7.69 -11.65
CA GLN A 6 1.56 -6.70 -11.82
C GLN A 6 2.94 -7.32 -11.63
N GLN A 7 3.94 -6.79 -12.36
CA GLN A 7 5.36 -7.07 -12.11
C GLN A 7 5.71 -6.67 -10.68
N GLN A 8 6.63 -7.38 -10.02
CA GLN A 8 7.06 -7.02 -8.68
C GLN A 8 7.69 -5.63 -8.70
N ILE A 9 7.13 -4.70 -7.93
CA ILE A 9 7.64 -3.33 -7.79
C ILE A 9 8.24 -3.18 -6.40
N GLU A 10 9.44 -2.63 -6.34
CA GLU A 10 10.09 -2.26 -5.09
C GLU A 10 9.36 -1.07 -4.43
N VAL A 11 9.12 -1.18 -3.13
CA VAL A 11 8.51 -0.12 -2.32
C VAL A 11 9.52 0.36 -1.30
N PHE A 12 9.55 1.66 -1.06
CA PHE A 12 10.49 2.31 -0.15
C PHE A 12 9.72 2.92 1.01
N PRO A 13 10.21 2.76 2.26
CA PRO A 13 9.55 3.35 3.42
C PRO A 13 9.76 4.87 3.43
N GLU A 14 8.70 5.59 3.75
CA GLU A 14 8.73 7.01 4.09
C GLU A 14 8.48 7.22 5.59
N SER A 15 7.60 6.40 6.17
CA SER A 15 7.30 6.36 7.59
C SER A 15 7.04 4.91 8.04
N GLU A 16 6.52 4.72 9.26
CA GLU A 16 6.10 3.39 9.75
C GLU A 16 4.91 2.82 8.94
N THR A 17 4.05 3.69 8.38
CA THR A 17 2.83 3.28 7.67
C THR A 17 2.81 3.67 6.20
N ASP A 18 3.72 4.54 5.77
CA ASP A 18 3.70 5.14 4.44
C ASP A 18 4.90 4.68 3.62
N PHE A 19 4.61 4.29 2.38
CA PHE A 19 5.57 3.72 1.45
C PHE A 19 5.36 4.29 0.06
N PHE A 20 6.42 4.47 -0.72
CA PHE A 20 6.34 4.99 -2.08
C PHE A 20 7.05 4.09 -3.09
N MET A 21 6.68 4.21 -4.36
CA MET A 21 7.34 3.56 -5.48
C MET A 21 8.16 4.59 -6.25
N ARG A 22 9.35 4.21 -6.75
CA ARG A 22 10.20 5.12 -7.55
C ARG A 22 9.94 5.05 -9.05
N VAL A 23 9.43 3.92 -9.52
CA VAL A 23 9.21 3.65 -10.94
C VAL A 23 7.85 4.13 -11.44
N VAL A 24 6.94 4.41 -10.51
CA VAL A 24 5.62 4.98 -10.75
C VAL A 24 5.35 6.00 -9.67
N ASP A 25 4.65 7.09 -10.01
CA ASP A 25 4.20 8.10 -9.04
C ASP A 25 3.03 7.55 -8.24
N ALA A 26 3.37 6.74 -7.23
CA ALA A 26 2.40 6.08 -6.39
C ALA A 26 2.92 5.90 -4.95
N GLN A 27 2.00 6.00 -4.00
CA GLN A 27 2.22 5.84 -2.58
C GLN A 27 1.21 4.84 -1.99
N ILE A 28 1.59 4.17 -0.91
CA ILE A 28 0.76 3.24 -0.16
C ILE A 28 0.76 3.69 1.29
N THR A 29 -0.45 3.80 1.85
CA THR A 29 -0.66 4.06 3.28
C THR A 29 -1.33 2.84 3.92
N PHE A 30 -0.70 2.26 4.95
CA PHE A 30 -1.27 1.16 5.70
C PHE A 30 -2.17 1.68 6.83
N GLN A 31 -3.38 1.12 6.93
CA GLN A 31 -4.27 1.41 8.05
C GLN A 31 -3.92 0.49 9.21
N VAL A 32 -3.56 1.05 10.36
CA VAL A 32 -3.25 0.28 11.58
C VAL A 32 -4.44 0.34 12.53
N GLY A 33 -4.98 -0.84 12.88
CA GLY A 33 -6.03 -1.01 13.87
C GLY A 33 -5.53 -0.84 15.29
N GLY A 34 -6.44 -0.59 16.24
CA GLY A 34 -6.09 -0.38 17.65
C GLY A 34 -5.45 -1.59 18.35
N ASP A 35 -5.53 -2.77 17.74
CA ASP A 35 -4.89 -4.02 18.16
C ASP A 35 -3.55 -4.29 17.46
N GLY A 36 -3.06 -3.34 16.66
CA GLY A 36 -1.83 -3.47 15.86
C GLY A 36 -2.02 -4.27 14.57
N THR A 37 -3.25 -4.65 14.22
CA THR A 37 -3.51 -5.30 12.93
C THR A 37 -3.48 -4.30 11.78
N VAL A 38 -3.23 -4.80 10.57
CA VAL A 38 -3.29 -3.99 9.33
C VAL A 38 -4.43 -4.51 8.46
N PRO A 39 -5.69 -4.08 8.71
CA PRO A 39 -6.85 -4.63 8.01
C PRO A 39 -6.99 -4.15 6.57
N ALA A 40 -6.31 -3.08 6.18
CA ALA A 40 -6.39 -2.50 4.84
C ALA A 40 -5.17 -1.64 4.50
N LEU A 41 -5.05 -1.31 3.22
CA LEU A 41 -4.16 -0.29 2.71
C LEU A 41 -4.90 0.62 1.72
N THR A 42 -4.39 1.81 1.52
CA THR A 42 -4.81 2.72 0.45
C THR A 42 -3.65 2.95 -0.51
N LEU A 43 -3.89 2.72 -1.81
CA LEU A 43 -2.99 3.08 -2.90
C LEU A 43 -3.37 4.46 -3.43
N HIS A 44 -2.41 5.39 -3.40
CA HIS A 44 -2.51 6.71 -3.99
C HIS A 44 -1.75 6.69 -5.32
N GLN A 45 -2.43 6.78 -6.45
CA GLN A 45 -1.78 6.74 -7.77
C GLN A 45 -2.57 7.56 -8.79
N GLY A 46 -1.89 8.44 -9.52
CA GLY A 46 -2.51 9.24 -10.58
C GLY A 46 -3.65 10.16 -10.08
N GLY A 47 -3.55 10.63 -8.83
CA GLY A 47 -4.60 11.43 -8.18
C GLY A 47 -5.82 10.64 -7.72
N GLN A 48 -5.77 9.31 -7.74
CA GLN A 48 -6.83 8.44 -7.26
C GLN A 48 -6.42 7.66 -6.02
N ASP A 49 -7.40 7.37 -5.16
CA ASP A 49 -7.25 6.55 -3.96
C ASP A 49 -8.00 5.23 -4.14
N LEU A 50 -7.27 4.13 -4.00
CA LEU A 50 -7.79 2.77 -4.09
C LEU A 50 -7.54 2.03 -2.78
N THR A 51 -8.62 1.81 -2.03
CA THR A 51 -8.53 1.07 -0.75
C THR A 51 -8.70 -0.43 -1.00
N ALA A 52 -7.75 -1.22 -0.51
CA ALA A 52 -7.77 -2.67 -0.57
C ALA A 52 -7.81 -3.26 0.85
N LYS A 53 -8.78 -4.15 1.09
CA LYS A 53 -8.86 -4.89 2.35
C LYS A 53 -7.86 -6.03 2.35
N LYS A 54 -7.25 -6.28 3.51
CA LYS A 54 -6.47 -7.50 3.74
C LYS A 54 -7.41 -8.70 3.57
N LEU A 55 -7.02 -9.63 2.71
CA LEU A 55 -7.73 -10.91 2.59
C LEU A 55 -7.40 -11.79 3.80
N PRO A 56 -8.35 -12.63 4.25
CA PRO A 56 -8.05 -13.67 5.21
C PRO A 56 -6.95 -14.60 4.66
N ASP A 57 -6.17 -15.18 5.57
CA ASP A 57 -5.09 -16.14 5.26
C ASP A 57 -5.65 -17.40 4.57
#